data_AF-A0A7X5Q8X7-F1
#
_entry.id   AF-A0A7X5Q8X7-F1
#
_cell.length_a   1.000
_cell.length_b   1.000
_cell.length_c   1.000
_cell.angle_alpha   90.00
_cell.angle_beta   90.00
_cell.angle_gamma   90.00
#
_symmetry.space_group_name_H-M   'P 1'
#
loop_
_entity.id
_entity.type
_entity.pdbx_description
1 polymer ?
#
loop_
_entity_poly.entity_id
_entity_poly.type
_entity_poly.pdbx_seq_one_letter_code
_entity_poly.pdbx_strand_id
1 'polypeptide(L)'
;MHDNQKRLKKRALQAAEEALYKKQYVSPIDVFVGMKLLQPVHVEDWRKGRIPCLERVIQGSLSKITFCMKCFRAWAKEKELKPSITAYLARTSGPKRELRFSASGNPNIEQSYRTHYVSPVLSEKKQKKLQEKLDKPPEQVVFRTVRNSQCSRCEKELHKGSFLFMEADQPLCLCCANLNELEYLPRGNAKLRARAEISCTFLVTQRFRCEAQIRRQLISFQEFATKQMKMMC
;
A
#
# COMPACT_ATOMS: atom_id res chain seq x y z
N MET A 1 5.67 -29.03 -24.35
CA MET A 1 5.00 -27.84 -23.76
C MET A 1 4.38 -28.08 -22.38
N HIS A 2 3.85 -29.27 -22.06
CA HIS A 2 3.21 -29.58 -20.78
C HIS A 2 4.11 -29.44 -19.53
N ASP A 3 5.40 -29.76 -19.64
CA ASP A 3 6.31 -29.74 -18.49
C ASP A 3 6.59 -28.33 -17.93
N ASN A 4 6.77 -27.35 -18.82
CA ASN A 4 6.99 -25.96 -18.42
C ASN A 4 5.77 -25.37 -17.69
N GLN A 5 4.55 -25.70 -18.15
CA GLN A 5 3.31 -25.28 -17.47
C GLN A 5 3.15 -25.95 -16.10
N LYS A 6 3.51 -27.23 -15.96
CA LYS A 6 3.50 -27.93 -14.66
C LYS A 6 4.47 -27.27 -13.66
N ARG A 7 5.70 -26.98 -14.10
CA ARG A 7 6.71 -26.27 -13.28
C ARG A 7 6.25 -24.87 -12.88
N LEU A 8 5.64 -24.15 -13.82
CA LEU A 8 5.11 -22.81 -13.57
C LEU A 8 3.94 -22.84 -12.56
N LYS A 9 3.01 -23.78 -12.71
CA LYS A 9 1.91 -24.02 -11.76
C LYS A 9 2.49 -24.28 -10.36
N LYS A 10 3.41 -25.23 -10.23
CA LYS A 10 4.03 -25.59 -8.94
C LYS A 10 4.64 -24.37 -8.24
N ARG A 11 5.41 -23.54 -8.97
CA ARG A 11 5.99 -22.31 -8.43
C ARG A 11 4.95 -21.29 -7.98
N ALA A 12 3.87 -21.11 -8.75
CA ALA A 12 2.79 -20.20 -8.38
C ALA A 12 2.08 -20.64 -7.10
N LEU A 13 1.80 -21.94 -6.97
CA LEU A 13 1.14 -22.48 -5.78
C LEU A 13 2.04 -22.40 -4.55
N GLN A 14 3.32 -22.73 -4.68
CA GLN A 14 4.28 -22.58 -3.59
C GLN A 14 4.37 -21.13 -3.10
N ALA A 15 4.45 -20.16 -4.01
CA ALA A 15 4.45 -18.74 -3.65
C ALA A 15 3.15 -18.32 -2.94
N ALA A 16 2.00 -18.85 -3.37
CA ALA A 16 0.71 -18.58 -2.75
C ALA A 16 0.62 -19.15 -1.32
N GLU A 17 1.07 -20.40 -1.12
CA GLU A 17 1.10 -21.06 0.18
C GLU A 17 2.04 -20.35 1.16
N GLU A 18 3.24 -19.97 0.72
CA GLU A 18 4.18 -19.20 1.54
C GLU A 18 3.61 -17.83 1.96
N ALA A 19 2.92 -17.14 1.05
CA ALA A 19 2.26 -15.87 1.35
C ALA A 19 1.12 -16.05 2.35
N LEU A 20 0.26 -17.05 2.12
CA LEU A 20 -0.86 -17.37 3.01
C LEU A 20 -0.37 -17.75 4.41
N TYR A 21 0.69 -18.55 4.52
CA TYR A 21 1.28 -18.92 5.81
C TYR A 21 1.77 -17.69 6.59
N LYS A 22 2.53 -16.80 5.92
CA LYS A 22 3.15 -15.62 6.54
C LYS A 22 2.14 -14.54 6.92
N LYS A 23 1.11 -14.31 6.10
CA LYS A 23 0.21 -13.15 6.22
C LYS A 23 -1.23 -13.49 6.58
N GLN A 24 -1.61 -14.77 6.50
CA GLN A 24 -2.98 -15.28 6.66
C GLN A 24 -3.98 -14.83 5.57
N TYR A 25 -3.47 -14.17 4.54
CA TYR A 25 -4.13 -13.91 3.28
C TYR A 25 -3.09 -13.96 2.15
N VAL A 26 -3.57 -14.03 0.92
CA VAL A 26 -2.74 -13.97 -0.28
C VAL A 26 -3.41 -13.15 -1.36
N SER A 27 -2.63 -12.28 -1.99
CA SER A 27 -3.05 -11.52 -3.17
C SER A 27 -2.31 -11.99 -4.43
N PRO A 28 -2.83 -11.69 -5.63
CA PRO A 28 -2.10 -11.86 -6.88
C PRO A 28 -0.70 -11.24 -6.87
N ILE A 29 -0.53 -10.06 -6.27
CA ILE A 29 0.76 -9.39 -6.14
C ILE A 29 1.74 -10.26 -5.34
N ASP A 30 1.30 -10.85 -4.23
CA ASP A 30 2.13 -11.72 -3.40
C ASP A 30 2.63 -12.94 -4.18
N VAL A 31 1.78 -13.53 -5.02
CA VAL A 31 2.15 -14.66 -5.88
C VAL A 31 3.23 -14.24 -6.87
N PHE A 32 3.06 -13.12 -7.58
CA PHE A 32 4.07 -12.65 -8.54
C PHE A 32 5.38 -12.26 -7.87
N VAL A 33 5.33 -11.68 -6.67
CA VAL A 33 6.52 -11.37 -5.87
C VAL A 33 7.23 -12.64 -5.41
N GLY A 34 6.50 -13.62 -4.86
CA GLY A 34 7.07 -14.90 -4.43
C GLY A 34 7.64 -15.71 -5.59
N MET A 35 7.04 -15.63 -6.77
CA MET A 35 7.57 -16.23 -8.00
C MET A 35 8.78 -15.47 -8.59
N LYS A 36 9.13 -14.31 -8.03
CA LYS A 36 10.14 -13.37 -8.54
C LYS A 36 9.83 -12.86 -9.96
N LEU A 37 8.56 -12.81 -10.34
CA LEU A 37 8.11 -12.18 -11.58
C LEU A 37 7.83 -10.70 -11.39
N LEU A 38 7.62 -10.25 -10.16
CA LEU A 38 7.40 -8.86 -9.81
C LEU A 38 8.33 -8.49 -8.67
N GLN A 39 9.11 -7.42 -8.82
CA GLN A 39 10.00 -6.95 -7.77
C GLN A 39 9.25 -6.03 -6.80
N PRO A 40 9.54 -6.07 -5.49
CA PRO A 40 8.90 -5.20 -4.51
C PRO A 40 9.02 -3.70 -4.84
N VAL A 41 10.16 -3.28 -5.40
CA VAL A 41 10.38 -1.88 -5.83
C VAL A 41 9.35 -1.43 -6.86
N HIS A 42 9.02 -2.28 -7.83
CA HIS A 42 8.01 -1.97 -8.85
C HIS A 42 6.60 -1.91 -8.27
N VAL A 43 6.31 -2.69 -7.23
CA VAL A 43 5.02 -2.60 -6.51
C VAL A 43 4.91 -1.25 -5.82
N GLU A 44 5.97 -0.79 -5.17
CA GLU A 44 5.99 0.52 -4.53
C GLU A 44 5.89 1.66 -5.54
N ASP A 45 6.58 1.57 -6.67
CA ASP A 45 6.49 2.56 -7.75
C ASP A 45 5.10 2.64 -8.36
N TRP A 46 4.46 1.48 -8.57
CA TRP A 46 3.09 1.39 -9.01
C TRP A 46 2.12 1.95 -7.95
N ARG A 47 2.32 1.65 -6.66
CA ARG A 47 1.53 2.21 -5.56
C ARG A 47 1.66 3.73 -5.43
N LYS A 48 2.84 4.28 -5.77
CA LYS A 48 3.09 5.72 -5.89
C LYS A 48 2.50 6.34 -7.16
N GLY A 49 1.92 5.53 -8.06
CA GLY A 49 1.32 5.99 -9.31
C GLY A 49 2.31 6.26 -10.44
N ARG A 50 3.60 5.93 -10.28
CA ARG A 50 4.65 6.12 -11.29
C ARG A 50 4.51 5.19 -12.49
N ILE A 51 4.00 3.99 -12.23
CA ILE A 51 3.73 2.99 -13.25
C ILE A 51 2.22 3.03 -13.55
N PRO A 52 1.80 3.24 -14.81
CA PRO A 52 0.38 3.40 -15.13
C PRO A 52 -0.42 2.10 -14.98
N CYS A 53 0.21 0.94 -15.16
CA CYS A 53 -0.38 -0.35 -14.80
C CYS A 53 0.65 -1.42 -14.45
N LEU A 54 0.30 -2.28 -13.50
CA LEU A 54 1.22 -3.26 -12.89
C LEU A 54 1.76 -4.28 -13.90
N GLU A 55 0.94 -4.73 -14.87
CA GLU A 55 1.36 -5.71 -15.89
C GLU A 55 2.59 -5.27 -16.70
N ARG A 56 2.86 -3.97 -16.84
CA ARG A 56 4.03 -3.46 -17.57
C ARG A 56 5.37 -3.84 -16.93
N VAL A 57 5.36 -4.13 -15.63
CA VAL A 57 6.57 -4.41 -14.85
C VAL A 57 6.63 -5.85 -14.33
N ILE A 58 5.62 -6.66 -14.67
CA ILE A 58 5.65 -8.11 -14.41
C ILE A 58 6.51 -8.76 -15.49
N GLN A 59 7.50 -9.54 -15.07
CA GLN A 59 8.41 -10.25 -15.94
C GLN A 59 7.73 -11.48 -16.58
N GLY A 60 7.67 -11.48 -17.91
CA GLY A 60 7.18 -12.60 -18.72
C GLY A 60 6.07 -12.19 -19.69
N SER A 61 5.62 -13.16 -20.49
CA SER A 61 4.53 -12.94 -21.43
C SER A 61 3.17 -12.87 -20.74
N LEU A 62 2.20 -12.20 -21.37
CA LEU A 62 0.82 -12.15 -20.89
C LEU A 62 0.23 -13.56 -20.69
N SER A 63 0.54 -14.50 -21.58
CA SER A 63 0.11 -15.90 -21.44
C SER A 63 0.60 -16.54 -20.14
N LYS A 64 1.83 -16.23 -19.72
CA LYS A 64 2.40 -16.72 -18.46
C LYS A 64 1.66 -16.13 -17.25
N ILE A 65 1.40 -14.82 -17.28
CA ILE A 65 0.68 -14.09 -16.23
C ILE A 65 -0.74 -14.66 -16.09
N THR A 66 -1.48 -14.75 -17.19
CA THR A 66 -2.84 -15.31 -17.25
C THR A 66 -2.89 -16.74 -16.73
N PHE A 67 -1.92 -17.57 -17.10
CA PHE A 67 -1.84 -18.95 -16.62
C PHE A 67 -1.59 -19.02 -15.11
N CYS A 68 -0.69 -18.19 -14.57
CA CYS A 68 -0.45 -18.12 -13.12
C CYS A 68 -1.70 -17.69 -12.37
N MET A 69 -2.39 -16.65 -12.85
CA MET A 69 -3.66 -16.18 -12.28
C MET A 69 -4.76 -17.24 -12.33
N LYS A 70 -4.84 -18.03 -13.40
CA LYS A 70 -5.78 -19.16 -13.50
C LYS A 70 -5.47 -20.23 -12.45
N CYS A 71 -4.20 -20.63 -12.32
CA CYS A 71 -3.78 -21.62 -11.34
C CYS A 71 -4.01 -21.15 -9.90
N PHE A 72 -3.68 -19.89 -9.61
CA PHE A 72 -3.87 -19.29 -8.29
C PHE A 72 -5.35 -19.28 -7.87
N ARG A 73 -6.26 -18.85 -8.74
CA ARG A 73 -7.71 -18.83 -8.45
C ARG A 73 -8.28 -20.23 -8.24
N ALA A 74 -7.84 -21.20 -9.05
CA ALA A 74 -8.25 -22.59 -8.88
C ALA A 74 -7.81 -23.14 -7.53
N TRP A 75 -6.54 -22.93 -7.16
CA TRP A 75 -6.00 -23.32 -5.86
C TRP A 75 -6.72 -22.64 -4.68
N ALA A 76 -7.04 -21.34 -4.81
CA ALA A 76 -7.75 -20.63 -3.74
C ALA A 76 -9.16 -21.18 -3.51
N LYS A 77 -9.84 -21.61 -4.58
CA LYS A 77 -11.13 -22.30 -4.51
C LYS A 77 -10.99 -23.69 -3.89
N GLU A 78 -9.98 -24.47 -4.30
CA GLU A 78 -9.69 -25.81 -3.73
C GLU A 78 -9.36 -25.74 -2.22
N LYS A 79 -8.75 -24.65 -1.77
CA LYS A 79 -8.45 -24.37 -0.35
C LYS A 79 -9.60 -23.69 0.40
N GLU A 80 -10.76 -23.51 -0.24
CA GLU A 80 -11.94 -22.85 0.33
C GLU A 80 -11.66 -21.48 0.95
N LEU A 81 -10.74 -20.72 0.35
CA LEU A 81 -10.38 -19.39 0.83
C LEU A 81 -11.48 -18.38 0.54
N LYS A 82 -11.72 -17.46 1.47
CA LYS A 82 -12.74 -16.42 1.31
C LYS A 82 -12.23 -15.28 0.42
N PRO A 83 -12.91 -14.94 -0.68
CA PRO A 83 -12.54 -13.79 -1.49
C PRO A 83 -12.91 -12.49 -0.76
N SER A 84 -12.00 -11.51 -0.81
CA SER A 84 -12.19 -10.17 -0.27
C SER A 84 -11.61 -9.18 -1.29
N ILE A 85 -12.43 -8.23 -1.74
CA ILE A 85 -12.01 -7.25 -2.73
C ILE A 85 -11.32 -6.11 -2.00
N THR A 86 -10.11 -5.76 -2.44
CA THR A 86 -9.34 -4.65 -1.88
C THR A 86 -9.24 -3.51 -2.89
N ALA A 87 -9.53 -2.28 -2.43
CA ALA A 87 -9.34 -1.08 -3.24
C ALA A 87 -7.86 -0.68 -3.25
N TYR A 88 -7.27 -0.61 -4.44
CA TYR A 88 -5.90 -0.12 -4.62
C TYR A 88 -5.93 1.34 -5.05
N LEU A 89 -5.68 2.24 -4.10
CA LEU A 89 -5.59 3.68 -4.36
C LEU A 89 -4.14 4.12 -4.46
N ALA A 90 -3.85 4.99 -5.43
CA ALA A 90 -2.54 5.60 -5.55
C ALA A 90 -2.22 6.45 -4.31
N ARG A 91 -0.98 6.38 -3.83
CA ARG A 91 -0.50 7.24 -2.74
C ARG A 91 -0.11 8.61 -3.30
N THR A 92 -1.09 9.35 -3.79
CA THR A 92 -0.95 10.71 -4.32
C THR A 92 -1.68 11.72 -3.44
N SER A 93 -1.26 12.96 -3.55
CA SER A 93 -1.82 14.14 -2.90
C SER A 93 -3.14 14.63 -3.53
N GLY A 94 -3.35 14.32 -4.81
CA GLY A 94 -4.54 14.70 -5.57
C GLY A 94 -5.77 13.82 -5.31
N PRO A 95 -6.82 13.91 -6.17
CA PRO A 95 -8.03 13.09 -6.03
C PRO A 95 -7.66 11.61 -5.99
N LYS A 96 -8.42 10.84 -5.20
CA LYS A 96 -8.21 9.39 -5.05
C LYS A 96 -8.29 8.71 -6.41
N ARG A 97 -7.13 8.34 -6.97
CA ARG A 97 -7.03 7.62 -8.23
C ARG A 97 -6.89 6.12 -7.95
N GLU A 98 -7.77 5.32 -8.53
CA GLU A 98 -7.61 3.88 -8.52
C GLU A 98 -6.38 3.47 -9.35
N LEU A 99 -5.61 2.54 -8.80
CA LEU A 99 -4.52 1.93 -9.54
C LEU A 99 -5.07 0.88 -10.51
N ARG A 100 -4.50 0.87 -11.70
CA ARG A 100 -4.80 -0.10 -12.75
C ARG A 100 -3.80 -1.23 -12.71
N PHE A 101 -4.26 -2.47 -12.83
CA PHE A 101 -3.40 -3.64 -12.88
C PHE A 101 -3.03 -4.00 -14.30
N SER A 102 -4.02 -4.02 -15.20
CA SER A 102 -3.86 -4.49 -16.57
C SER A 102 -3.61 -3.37 -17.57
N ALA A 103 -3.00 -3.72 -18.70
CA ALA A 103 -2.89 -2.79 -19.83
C ALA A 103 -4.26 -2.52 -20.49
N SER A 104 -5.12 -3.54 -20.56
CA SER A 104 -6.44 -3.45 -21.18
C SER A 104 -7.47 -2.68 -20.35
N GLY A 105 -7.31 -2.63 -19.02
CA GLY A 105 -8.28 -2.03 -18.11
C GLY A 105 -9.61 -2.79 -18.03
N ASN A 106 -9.65 -4.04 -18.48
CA ASN A 106 -10.88 -4.83 -18.47
C ASN A 106 -11.37 -5.02 -17.01
N PRO A 107 -12.63 -4.63 -16.67
CA PRO A 107 -13.14 -4.68 -15.31
C PRO A 107 -13.02 -6.05 -14.63
N ASN A 108 -13.22 -7.14 -15.37
CA ASN A 108 -13.12 -8.51 -14.84
C ASN A 108 -11.67 -8.88 -14.50
N ILE A 109 -10.71 -8.40 -15.30
CA ILE A 109 -9.28 -8.60 -15.04
C ILE A 109 -8.87 -7.78 -13.81
N GLU A 110 -9.26 -6.51 -13.76
CA GLU A 110 -9.01 -5.63 -12.62
C GLU A 110 -9.57 -6.21 -11.31
N GLN A 111 -10.82 -6.69 -11.32
CA GLN A 111 -11.44 -7.32 -10.16
C GLN A 111 -10.69 -8.60 -9.75
N SER A 112 -10.22 -9.41 -10.71
CA SER A 112 -9.42 -10.61 -10.43
C SER A 112 -8.10 -10.26 -9.75
N TYR A 113 -7.46 -9.15 -10.11
CA TYR A 113 -6.25 -8.67 -9.44
C TYR A 113 -6.52 -8.09 -8.05
N ARG A 114 -7.65 -7.41 -7.86
CA ARG A 114 -8.08 -6.80 -6.58
C ARG A 114 -8.58 -7.83 -5.56
N THR A 115 -8.89 -9.05 -5.98
CA THR A 115 -9.41 -10.09 -5.10
C THR A 115 -8.27 -10.72 -4.30
N HIS A 116 -8.31 -10.51 -2.99
CA HIS A 116 -7.46 -11.18 -2.01
C HIS A 116 -8.20 -12.41 -1.49
N TYR A 117 -7.44 -13.45 -1.14
CA TYR A 117 -8.01 -14.67 -0.56
C TYR A 117 -7.54 -14.81 0.88
N VAL A 118 -8.50 -14.85 1.81
CA VAL A 118 -8.27 -14.87 3.25
C VAL A 118 -8.49 -16.28 3.80
N SER A 119 -7.63 -16.70 4.72
CA SER A 119 -7.76 -18.01 5.40
C SER A 119 -9.04 -18.05 6.25
N PRO A 120 -9.89 -19.09 6.07
CA PRO A 120 -11.08 -19.28 6.90
C PRO A 120 -10.75 -19.71 8.34
N VAL A 121 -9.53 -20.20 8.60
CA VAL A 121 -9.08 -20.70 9.91
C VAL A 121 -8.96 -19.57 10.96
N LEU A 122 -8.85 -18.32 10.51
CA LEU A 122 -8.85 -17.17 11.43
C LEU A 122 -10.21 -17.02 12.11
N SER A 123 -10.23 -16.65 13.40
CA SER A 123 -11.49 -16.24 14.03
C SER A 123 -12.11 -15.06 13.30
N GLU A 124 -13.44 -14.96 13.28
CA GLU A 124 -14.17 -13.89 12.57
C GLU A 124 -13.68 -12.50 12.96
N LYS A 125 -13.34 -12.28 14.24
CA LYS A 125 -12.74 -11.02 14.73
C LYS A 125 -11.40 -10.71 14.04
N LYS A 126 -10.54 -11.71 13.82
CA LYS A 126 -9.27 -11.53 13.11
C LYS A 126 -9.48 -11.33 11.62
N GLN A 127 -10.44 -12.03 11.02
CA GLN A 127 -10.83 -11.83 9.61
C GLN A 127 -11.29 -10.38 9.38
N LYS A 128 -12.19 -9.87 10.23
CA LYS A 128 -12.69 -8.49 10.14
C LYS A 128 -11.58 -7.45 10.31
N LYS A 129 -10.72 -7.60 11.31
CA LYS A 129 -9.55 -6.71 11.50
C LYS A 129 -8.59 -6.73 10.31
N LEU A 130 -8.40 -7.89 9.69
CA LEU A 130 -7.56 -8.00 8.50
C LEU A 130 -8.21 -7.31 7.30
N GLN A 131 -9.51 -7.50 7.11
CA GLN A 131 -10.28 -6.81 6.08
C GLN A 131 -10.26 -5.29 6.26
N GLU A 132 -10.50 -4.79 7.47
CA GLU A 132 -10.39 -3.36 7.81
C GLU A 132 -8.99 -2.80 7.48
N LYS A 133 -7.93 -3.58 7.71
CA LYS A 133 -6.56 -3.18 7.33
C LYS A 133 -6.32 -3.15 5.82
N LEU A 134 -6.95 -4.05 5.07
CA LEU A 134 -6.85 -4.10 3.62
C LEU A 134 -7.64 -2.96 2.97
N ASP A 135 -8.82 -2.65 3.51
CA ASP A 135 -9.72 -1.60 3.02
C ASP A 135 -9.25 -0.19 3.42
N LYS A 136 -8.41 -0.09 4.46
CA LYS A 136 -7.85 1.19 4.90
C LYS A 136 -6.98 1.78 3.77
N PRO A 137 -7.25 3.02 3.33
CA PRO A 137 -6.41 3.68 2.34
C PRO A 137 -4.96 3.81 2.87
N PRO A 138 -3.96 3.80 1.98
CA PRO A 138 -2.57 3.90 2.39
C PRO A 138 -2.36 5.18 3.20
N GLU A 139 -1.65 5.06 4.30
CA GLU A 139 -1.32 6.21 5.16
C GLU A 139 -0.49 7.22 4.36
N GLN A 140 -0.95 8.47 4.36
CA GLN A 140 -0.19 9.59 3.82
C GLN A 140 0.88 9.95 4.83
N VAL A 141 2.15 9.93 4.41
CA VAL A 141 3.29 10.21 5.27
C VAL A 141 3.90 11.54 4.86
N VAL A 142 4.00 12.45 5.83
CA VAL A 142 4.65 13.75 5.69
C VAL A 142 5.98 13.73 6.42
N PHE A 143 6.99 14.34 5.82
CA PHE A 143 8.35 14.38 6.32
C PHE A 143 8.71 15.78 6.80
N ARG A 144 9.46 15.88 7.89
CA ARG A 144 10.10 17.12 8.32
C ARG A 144 11.45 17.26 7.64
N THR A 145 11.72 18.40 7.03
CA THR A 145 12.98 18.69 6.35
C THR A 145 14.12 18.82 7.36
N VAL A 146 15.20 18.07 7.15
CA VAL A 146 16.43 18.18 7.97
C VAL A 146 17.41 19.23 7.41
N ARG A 147 17.25 19.56 6.13
CA ARG A 147 17.99 20.56 5.34
C ARG A 147 17.00 21.33 4.46
N ASN A 148 17.42 22.44 3.87
CA ASN A 148 16.58 23.13 2.90
C ASN A 148 16.27 22.21 1.71
N SER A 149 15.06 22.33 1.17
CA SER A 149 14.57 21.60 0.01
C SER A 149 13.77 22.57 -0.86
N GLN A 150 13.39 22.16 -2.06
CA GLN A 150 12.50 22.94 -2.92
C GLN A 150 11.24 22.12 -3.22
N CYS A 151 10.09 22.78 -3.35
CA CYS A 151 8.87 22.14 -3.83
C CYS A 151 8.96 21.93 -5.35
N SER A 152 8.78 20.71 -5.84
CA SER A 152 8.82 20.39 -7.28
C SER A 152 7.64 20.94 -8.09
N ARG A 153 6.59 21.49 -7.46
CA ARG A 153 5.39 22.03 -8.16
C ARG A 153 5.33 23.55 -8.20
N CYS A 154 5.60 24.22 -7.09
CA CYS A 154 5.55 25.69 -7.00
C CYS A 154 6.93 26.34 -6.84
N GLU A 155 8.00 25.54 -6.86
CA GLU A 155 9.40 25.99 -6.78
C GLU A 155 9.76 26.74 -5.48
N LYS A 156 8.83 26.83 -4.52
CA LYS A 156 9.05 27.47 -3.22
C LYS A 156 10.12 26.74 -2.42
N GLU A 157 11.03 27.51 -1.81
CA GLU A 157 12.01 27.00 -0.87
C GLU A 157 11.33 26.53 0.44
N LEU A 158 11.69 25.33 0.86
CA LEU A 158 11.29 24.69 2.09
C LEU A 158 12.49 24.68 3.04
N HIS A 159 12.56 25.67 3.92
CA HIS A 159 13.65 25.79 4.88
C HIS A 159 13.71 24.58 5.84
N LYS A 160 14.87 24.36 6.45
CA LYS A 160 15.06 23.36 7.52
C LYS A 160 13.96 23.43 8.58
N GLY A 161 13.39 22.28 8.91
CA GLY A 161 12.30 22.14 9.88
C GLY A 161 10.90 22.28 9.30
N SER A 162 10.77 22.65 8.02
CA SER A 162 9.50 22.67 7.27
C SER A 162 8.98 21.26 7.01
N PHE A 163 7.73 21.14 6.57
CA PHE A 163 7.12 19.85 6.21
C PHE A 163 6.96 19.71 4.70
N LEU A 164 7.16 18.48 4.21
CA LEU A 164 6.94 18.12 2.81
C LEU A 164 6.27 16.76 2.69
N PHE A 165 5.56 16.57 1.58
CA PHE A 165 5.02 15.28 1.16
C PHE A 165 5.84 14.76 -0.02
N MET A 166 6.13 13.46 -0.04
CA MET A 166 6.86 12.83 -1.14
C MET A 166 5.86 12.16 -2.10
N GLU A 167 5.61 12.80 -3.23
CA GLU A 167 4.78 12.25 -4.30
C GLU A 167 5.69 11.74 -5.41
N ALA A 168 5.69 10.43 -5.69
CA ALA A 168 6.53 9.84 -6.74
C ALA A 168 8.03 10.21 -6.63
N ASP A 169 8.54 10.32 -5.39
CA ASP A 169 9.90 10.78 -5.02
C ASP A 169 10.19 12.27 -5.29
N GLN A 170 9.16 13.06 -5.62
CA GLN A 170 9.24 14.51 -5.74
C GLN A 170 8.76 15.18 -4.44
N PRO A 171 9.56 16.09 -3.85
CA PRO A 171 9.15 16.84 -2.67
C PRO A 171 8.08 17.88 -3.02
N LEU A 172 6.93 17.81 -2.38
CA LEU A 172 5.87 18.80 -2.47
C LEU A 172 5.69 19.51 -1.14
N CYS A 173 5.51 20.83 -1.18
CA CYS A 173 5.05 21.56 0.00
C CYS A 173 3.62 21.11 0.37
N LEU A 174 3.24 21.31 1.63
CA LEU A 174 1.92 20.91 2.10
C LEU A 174 0.77 21.53 1.28
N CYS A 175 0.91 22.77 0.84
CA CYS A 175 -0.07 23.44 -0.02
C CYS A 175 -0.21 22.73 -1.38
N CYS A 176 0.90 22.48 -2.07
CA CYS A 176 0.88 21.76 -3.35
C CYS A 176 0.39 20.32 -3.21
N ALA A 177 0.56 19.71 -2.03
CA ALA A 177 0.06 18.39 -1.72
C ALA A 177 -1.39 18.37 -1.20
N ASN A 178 -2.11 19.51 -1.18
CA ASN A 178 -3.46 19.61 -0.60
C ASN A 178 -3.54 19.08 0.85
N LEU A 179 -2.47 19.35 1.62
CA LEU A 179 -2.24 18.96 3.00
C LEU A 179 -1.91 20.20 3.86
N ASN A 180 -2.35 21.39 3.42
CA ASN A 180 -2.14 22.66 4.13
C ASN A 180 -2.88 22.75 5.47
N GLU A 181 -3.92 21.93 5.65
CA GLU A 181 -4.69 21.84 6.90
C GLU A 181 -3.98 20.99 7.99
N LEU A 182 -2.80 20.44 7.69
CA LEU A 182 -2.03 19.64 8.65
C LEU A 182 -1.38 20.52 9.73
N GLU A 183 -1.71 20.24 10.99
CA GLU A 183 -1.04 20.86 12.14
C GLU A 183 -0.05 19.87 12.78
N TYR A 184 1.17 20.34 13.05
CA TYR A 184 2.19 19.56 13.75
C TYR A 184 2.06 19.73 15.26
N LEU A 185 1.88 18.62 15.99
CA LEU A 185 1.85 18.62 17.45
C LEU A 185 3.17 18.07 18.03
N PRO A 186 3.95 18.90 18.76
CA PRO A 186 5.17 18.43 19.40
C PRO A 186 4.85 17.45 20.53
N ARG A 187 5.84 16.58 20.83
CA ARG A 187 5.78 15.70 22.00
C ARG A 187 5.72 16.56 23.28
N GLY A 188 4.96 16.13 24.28
CA GLY A 188 4.76 16.80 25.58
C GLY A 188 3.36 17.38 25.86
N ASN A 189 2.57 17.77 24.85
CA ASN A 189 1.31 18.50 25.13
C ASN A 189 0.07 17.59 25.19
N ALA A 190 -0.16 16.95 26.34
CA ALA A 190 -1.24 15.96 26.53
C ALA A 190 -2.65 16.52 26.29
N LYS A 191 -2.90 17.79 26.66
CA LYS A 191 -4.20 18.46 26.46
C LYS A 191 -4.48 18.75 24.99
N LEU A 192 -3.48 19.19 24.23
CA LEU A 192 -3.63 19.41 22.78
C LEU A 192 -3.78 18.09 22.02
N ARG A 193 -3.09 17.01 22.44
CA ARG A 193 -3.30 15.68 21.84
C ARG A 193 -4.67 15.11 22.13
N ALA A 194 -5.17 15.19 23.37
CA ALA A 194 -6.52 14.75 23.70
C ALA A 194 -7.58 15.56 22.93
N ARG A 195 -7.38 16.87 22.76
CA ARG A 195 -8.29 17.73 21.99
C ARG A 195 -8.22 17.46 20.48
N ALA A 196 -7.03 17.21 19.94
CA ALA A 196 -6.83 16.84 18.54
C ALA A 196 -7.29 15.41 18.22
N GLU A 197 -7.20 14.47 19.16
CA GLU A 197 -7.83 13.14 19.07
C GLU A 197 -9.35 13.25 18.98
N ILE A 198 -9.93 14.27 19.61
CA ILE A 198 -11.37 14.56 19.56
C ILE A 198 -11.78 15.33 18.30
N SER A 199 -10.88 16.13 17.67
CA SER A 199 -11.26 17.10 16.63
C SER A 199 -10.46 17.12 15.31
N CYS A 200 -9.38 16.34 15.14
CA CYS A 200 -8.46 16.49 13.99
C CYS A 200 -8.32 15.20 13.16
N THR A 201 -8.19 15.36 11.83
CA THR A 201 -8.10 14.23 10.87
C THR A 201 -6.67 13.86 10.46
N PHE A 202 -5.66 14.67 10.77
CA PHE A 202 -4.27 14.32 10.45
C PHE A 202 -3.28 14.85 11.48
N LEU A 203 -2.45 13.94 11.99
CA LEU A 203 -1.39 14.19 12.96
C LEU A 203 -0.06 13.78 12.32
N VAL A 204 0.83 14.74 12.05
CA VAL A 204 2.19 14.44 11.56
C VAL A 204 3.07 14.07 12.74
N THR A 205 3.35 12.78 12.94
CA THR A 205 4.33 12.32 13.93
C THR A 205 5.67 12.05 13.25
N GLN A 206 6.74 12.66 13.77
CA GLN A 206 8.08 12.52 13.22
C GLN A 206 8.64 11.14 13.61
N ARG A 207 8.81 10.24 12.63
CA ARG A 207 9.56 8.98 12.81
C ARG A 207 11.00 9.19 12.36
N PHE A 208 11.92 9.26 13.32
CA PHE A 208 13.35 9.26 13.01
C PHE A 208 13.76 7.85 12.52
N ARG A 209 14.40 7.78 11.35
CA ARG A 209 14.95 6.54 10.77
C ARG A 209 16.46 6.60 10.92
N CYS A 210 17.01 5.93 11.94
CA CYS A 210 18.43 5.62 11.97
C CYS A 210 18.65 4.32 11.18
N GLU A 211 19.07 4.43 9.93
CA GLU A 211 19.60 3.31 9.15
C GLU A 211 21.06 3.06 9.53
N ALA A 212 21.31 2.31 10.60
CA ALA A 212 22.56 1.58 10.84
C ALA A 212 22.50 0.71 12.11
N GLN A 213 21.62 -0.31 12.16
CA GLN A 213 21.88 -1.59 12.85
C GLN A 213 20.63 -2.48 12.86
N ILE A 214 20.71 -3.53 12.07
CA ILE A 214 19.76 -4.63 11.99
C ILE A 214 20.11 -5.63 13.11
N ARG A 215 19.31 -5.67 14.19
CA ARG A 215 18.92 -6.85 15.01
C ARG A 215 18.72 -6.49 16.50
N ARG A 216 17.52 -6.84 16.98
CA ARG A 216 17.05 -7.00 18.38
C ARG A 216 16.26 -5.83 19.00
N GLN A 217 15.04 -6.19 19.40
CA GLN A 217 14.12 -5.54 20.36
C GLN A 217 13.48 -4.22 19.89
N LEU A 218 12.27 -4.21 19.28
CA LEU A 218 10.92 -4.29 19.89
C LEU A 218 10.80 -3.31 21.10
N ILE A 219 9.91 -2.30 21.14
CA ILE A 219 8.44 -2.37 21.15
C ILE A 219 7.80 -0.96 20.97
N SER A 220 6.64 -0.92 20.27
CA SER A 220 5.38 -0.09 20.37
C SER A 220 5.47 1.44 20.59
N PHE A 221 4.76 2.31 19.84
CA PHE A 221 3.30 2.45 19.81
C PHE A 221 2.77 2.94 18.44
N GLN A 222 1.61 2.39 18.06
CA GLN A 222 0.80 2.76 16.89
C GLN A 222 -0.07 3.98 17.21
N GLU A 223 -0.45 4.76 16.20
CA GLU A 223 -1.81 5.33 16.16
C GLU A 223 -2.24 5.65 14.72
N PHE A 224 -3.49 5.28 14.43
CA PHE A 224 -4.15 5.25 13.11
C PHE A 224 -4.93 6.55 12.88
N ALA A 225 -5.02 7.03 11.63
CA ALA A 225 -5.95 8.10 11.23
C ALA A 225 -7.29 7.55 10.67
N THR A 226 -8.41 8.18 11.05
CA THR A 226 -9.78 7.98 10.50
C THR A 226 -10.54 9.32 10.38
N LYS A 227 -11.57 9.37 9.52
CA LYS A 227 -12.17 10.53 8.81
C LYS A 227 -13.50 11.04 9.41
N GLN A 228 -13.79 12.36 9.48
CA GLN A 228 -15.04 12.98 8.97
C GLN A 228 -15.13 14.54 9.00
N MET A 229 -16.10 15.04 8.22
CA MET A 229 -16.49 16.42 7.80
C MET A 229 -16.81 17.46 8.88
N LYS A 230 -16.52 18.75 8.59
CA LYS A 230 -17.53 19.84 8.52
C LYS A 230 -17.00 21.09 7.81
N MET A 231 -17.92 21.74 7.10
CA MET A 231 -17.86 23.03 6.39
C MET A 231 -17.14 24.15 7.14
N MET A 232 -16.37 24.97 6.40
CA MET A 232 -16.51 26.43 6.34
C MET A 232 -15.50 27.03 5.36
N CYS A 233 -15.96 27.34 4.14
CA CYS A 233 -16.06 28.69 3.59
C CYS A 233 -17.19 28.68 2.56
#